data_AF-A0A660UJH6-F1
#
_entry.id   AF-A0A660UJH6-F1
#
_cell.length_a   1.000
_cell.length_b   1.000
_cell.length_c   1.000
_cell.angle_alpha   90.00
_cell.angle_beta   90.00
_cell.angle_gamma   90.00
#
_symmetry.space_group_name_H-M   'P 1'
#
loop_
_entity.id
_entity.type
_entity.pdbx_description
1 polymer ?
#
loop_
_entity_poly.entity_id
_entity_poly.type
_entity_poly.pdbx_seq_one_letter_code
_entity_poly.pdbx_strand_id
1 'polypeptide(L)'
;MGEMAESERFILQKLRVARRRLALTEAVASLRLCLPLGLGLCVAGWTIAWLIGLPPTPLNLLPLGLPSIVFLYKLLRSIPLDETARRLDSFFDLEERLSTAYELVEGRIESSLKELMLRDASEQLSRVDLRKLKPSLPKPALISLIFLPALALLWLLPQRLPSPEEK
;
A
#
# COMPACT_ATOMS: atom_id res chain seq x y z
N MET A 1 -1.80 -39.42 -2.09
CA MET A 1 -0.59 -38.62 -1.77
C MET A 1 -0.33 -37.46 -2.72
N GLY A 2 -0.63 -37.56 -4.03
CA GLY A 2 -0.42 -36.44 -4.97
C GLY A 2 -1.35 -35.23 -4.77
N GLU A 3 -2.65 -35.47 -4.57
CA GLU A 3 -3.68 -34.40 -4.49
C GLU A 3 -3.55 -33.50 -3.25
N MET A 4 -3.10 -34.06 -2.13
CA MET A 4 -2.86 -33.30 -0.90
C MET A 4 -1.72 -32.29 -1.08
N ALA A 5 -0.57 -32.74 -1.60
CA ALA A 5 0.58 -31.88 -1.85
C ALA A 5 0.28 -30.78 -2.90
N GLU A 6 -0.62 -31.07 -3.85
CA GLU A 6 -1.09 -30.10 -4.83
C GLU A 6 -1.96 -29.01 -4.19
N SER A 7 -2.88 -29.40 -3.30
CA SER A 7 -3.73 -28.47 -2.54
C SER A 7 -2.91 -27.55 -1.63
N GLU A 8 -1.92 -28.11 -0.92
CA GLU A 8 -1.00 -27.33 -0.07
C GLU A 8 -0.23 -26.28 -0.89
N ARG A 9 0.34 -26.70 -2.05
CA ARG A 9 1.06 -25.79 -2.95
C ARG A 9 0.16 -24.69 -3.50
N PHE A 10 -1.07 -25.04 -3.89
CA PHE A 10 -2.04 -24.07 -4.39
C PHE A 10 -2.39 -23.00 -3.36
N ILE A 11 -2.68 -23.41 -2.12
CA ILE A 11 -3.00 -22.51 -1.00
C ILE A 11 -1.81 -21.58 -0.73
N LEU A 12 -0.60 -22.12 -0.59
CA LEU A 12 0.61 -21.32 -0.35
C LEU A 12 0.91 -20.35 -1.50
N GLN A 13 0.72 -20.76 -2.74
CA GLN A 13 0.94 -19.90 -3.91
C GLN A 13 -0.07 -18.74 -3.94
N LYS A 14 -1.36 -19.02 -3.75
CA LYS A 14 -2.41 -17.99 -3.66
C LYS A 14 -2.16 -17.04 -2.49
N LEU A 15 -1.76 -17.54 -1.33
CA LEU A 15 -1.38 -16.74 -0.16
C LEU A 15 -0.21 -15.80 -0.45
N ARG A 16 0.84 -16.27 -1.14
CA ARG A 16 1.97 -15.41 -1.54
C ARG A 16 1.55 -14.29 -2.49
N VAL A 17 0.67 -14.59 -3.45
CA VAL A 17 0.14 -13.59 -4.39
C VAL A 17 -0.74 -12.59 -3.65
N ALA A 18 -1.62 -13.07 -2.78
CA ALA A 18 -2.49 -12.23 -1.97
C ALA A 18 -1.70 -11.35 -1.01
N ARG A 19 -0.63 -11.86 -0.39
CA ARG A 19 0.30 -11.11 0.46
C ARG A 19 0.88 -9.90 -0.26
N ARG A 20 1.35 -10.07 -1.51
CA ARG A 20 1.88 -8.95 -2.31
C ARG A 20 0.80 -7.90 -2.59
N ARG A 21 -0.42 -8.34 -2.89
CA ARG A 21 -1.57 -7.44 -3.13
C ARG A 21 -1.98 -6.70 -1.87
N LEU A 22 -2.01 -7.38 -0.73
CA LEU A 22 -2.27 -6.79 0.59
C LEU A 22 -1.22 -5.73 0.95
N ALA A 23 0.07 -6.05 0.80
CA ALA A 23 1.14 -5.08 1.00
C ALA A 23 1.00 -3.84 0.09
N LEU A 24 0.66 -4.05 -1.19
CA LEU A 24 0.37 -2.95 -2.13
C LEU A 24 -0.85 -2.14 -1.69
N THR A 25 -1.96 -2.77 -1.29
CA THR A 25 -3.15 -2.06 -0.84
C THR A 25 -2.89 -1.24 0.42
N GLU A 26 -2.11 -1.75 1.37
CA GLU A 26 -1.75 -1.01 2.59
C GLU A 26 -0.79 0.14 2.31
N ALA A 27 0.21 -0.08 1.45
CA ALA A 27 1.12 0.98 1.03
C ALA A 27 0.34 2.09 0.31
N VAL A 28 -0.58 1.74 -0.59
CA VAL A 28 -1.46 2.71 -1.25
C VAL A 28 -2.42 3.39 -0.29
N ALA A 29 -2.93 2.68 0.72
CA ALA A 29 -3.74 3.27 1.77
C ALA A 29 -2.95 4.29 2.60
N SER A 30 -1.66 4.05 2.87
CA SER A 30 -0.83 5.03 3.60
C SER A 30 -0.60 6.34 2.84
N LEU A 31 -0.64 6.29 1.50
CA LEU A 31 -0.56 7.49 0.67
C LEU A 31 -1.77 8.42 0.88
N ARG A 32 -2.91 7.91 1.40
CA ARG A 32 -4.10 8.71 1.70
C ARG A 32 -3.81 9.89 2.63
N LEU A 33 -3.01 9.65 3.67
CA LEU A 33 -2.74 10.64 4.71
C LEU A 33 -1.37 11.26 4.50
N CYS A 34 -0.34 10.47 4.24
CA CYS A 34 1.03 10.98 4.19
C CYS A 34 1.27 11.93 3.01
N LEU A 35 0.63 11.71 1.86
CA LEU A 35 0.85 12.50 0.65
C LEU A 35 0.23 13.91 0.73
N PRO A 36 -1.03 14.13 1.15
CA PRO A 36 -1.55 15.47 1.38
C PRO A 36 -0.86 16.19 2.54
N LEU A 37 -0.41 15.47 3.57
CA LEU A 37 0.33 16.07 4.69
C LEU A 37 1.71 16.56 4.26
N GLY A 38 2.44 15.76 3.47
CA GLY A 38 3.71 16.16 2.87
C GLY A 38 3.56 17.33 1.90
N LEU A 39 2.53 17.31 1.04
CA LEU A 39 2.22 18.41 0.13
C LEU A 39 1.88 19.70 0.90
N GLY A 40 1.03 19.61 1.92
CA GLY A 40 0.64 20.74 2.76
C GLY A 40 1.83 21.39 3.48
N LEU A 41 2.74 20.57 4.00
CA LEU A 41 3.99 21.06 4.60
C LEU A 41 4.90 21.77 3.58
N CYS A 42 4.99 21.26 2.35
CA CYS A 42 5.76 21.91 1.28
C CYS A 42 5.15 23.29 0.92
N VAL A 43 3.82 23.36 0.78
CA VAL A 43 3.11 24.61 0.48
C VAL A 43 3.29 25.61 1.64
N ALA A 44 3.13 25.17 2.88
CA ALA A 44 3.33 26.01 4.06
C ALA A 44 4.77 26.56 4.11
N GLY A 45 5.78 25.69 3.93
CA GLY A 45 7.19 26.09 3.88
C GLY A 45 7.46 27.12 2.79
N TRP A 46 6.83 26.97 1.62
CA TRP A 46 6.92 27.95 0.54
C TRP A 46 6.28 29.29 0.92
N THR A 47 5.06 29.28 1.45
CA THR A 47 4.37 30.52 1.86
C THR A 47 5.17 31.30 2.91
N ILE A 48 5.82 30.60 3.84
CA ILE A 48 6.68 31.19 4.87
C ILE A 48 7.97 31.74 4.25
N ALA A 49 8.64 30.98 3.38
CA ALA A 49 9.86 31.43 2.71
C ALA A 49 9.61 32.69 1.87
N TRP A 50 8.47 32.73 1.16
CA TRP A 50 8.03 33.90 0.42
C TRP A 50 7.76 35.10 1.33
N LEU A 51 7.11 34.89 2.48
CA LEU A 51 6.82 35.95 3.46
C LEU A 51 8.09 36.58 4.07
N ILE A 52 9.15 35.78 4.25
CA ILE A 52 10.42 36.20 4.86
C ILE A 52 11.45 36.63 3.78
N GLY A 53 11.10 36.54 2.49
CA GLY A 53 11.99 36.92 1.39
C GLY A 53 13.18 35.97 1.18
N LEU A 54 13.11 34.74 1.69
CA LEU A 54 14.13 33.73 1.41
C LEU A 54 13.91 33.10 0.03
N PRO A 55 14.98 32.84 -0.74
CA PRO A 55 14.86 32.08 -1.97
C PRO A 55 14.35 30.69 -1.63
N PRO A 56 13.41 30.15 -2.42
CA PRO A 56 12.92 28.81 -2.17
C PRO A 56 14.10 27.86 -2.39
N THR A 57 14.40 27.03 -1.39
CA THR A 57 15.52 26.08 -1.41
C THR A 57 15.00 24.65 -1.60
N PRO A 58 15.82 23.72 -2.13
CA PRO A 58 15.44 22.30 -2.24
C PRO A 58 15.11 21.65 -0.88
N LEU A 59 15.49 22.28 0.24
CA LEU A 59 15.10 21.86 1.59
C LEU A 59 13.56 21.83 1.77
N ASN A 60 12.82 22.65 1.04
CA ASN A 60 11.35 22.67 1.11
C ASN A 60 10.68 21.42 0.52
N LEU A 61 11.42 20.57 -0.19
CA LEU A 61 10.95 19.28 -0.73
C LEU A 61 11.17 18.11 0.27
N LEU A 62 11.90 18.34 1.35
CA LEU A 62 12.18 17.33 2.38
C LEU A 62 10.92 16.70 3.01
N PRO A 63 9.80 17.44 3.22
CA PRO A 63 8.54 16.87 3.70
C PRO A 63 7.92 15.85 2.74
N LEU A 64 8.30 15.87 1.46
CA LEU A 64 7.87 14.93 0.43
C LEU A 64 8.65 13.59 0.49
N GLY A 65 9.78 13.56 1.19
CA GLY A 65 10.55 12.35 1.46
C GLY A 65 9.83 11.40 2.43
N LEU A 66 9.16 11.94 3.45
CA LEU A 66 8.40 11.18 4.45
C LEU A 66 7.34 10.24 3.84
N PRO A 67 6.40 10.70 2.98
CA PRO A 67 5.42 9.81 2.37
C PRO A 67 6.07 8.72 1.52
N SER A 68 7.18 9.02 0.85
CA SER A 68 7.93 8.05 0.04
C SER A 68 8.57 6.96 0.91
N ILE A 69 9.17 7.35 2.04
CA ILE A 69 9.78 6.41 3.01
C ILE A 69 8.70 5.53 3.64
N VAL A 70 7.58 6.11 4.08
CA VAL A 70 6.47 5.35 4.69
C VAL A 70 5.84 4.37 3.69
N PHE A 71 5.65 4.80 2.44
CA PHE A 71 5.18 3.95 1.36
C PHE A 71 6.13 2.77 1.12
N LEU A 72 7.43 3.05 0.99
CA LEU A 72 8.45 2.03 0.75
C LEU A 72 8.57 1.07 1.92
N TYR A 73 8.55 1.58 3.16
CA TYR A 73 8.55 0.77 4.37
C TYR A 73 7.34 -0.18 4.42
N LYS A 74 6.12 0.31 4.15
CA LYS A 74 4.91 -0.53 4.13
C LYS A 74 4.91 -1.54 2.98
N LEU A 75 5.47 -1.17 1.83
CA LEU A 75 5.61 -2.07 0.69
C LEU A 75 6.62 -3.20 0.95
N LEU A 76 7.75 -2.87 1.59
CA LEU A 76 8.81 -3.83 1.93
C LEU A 76 8.50 -4.61 3.20
N ARG A 77 7.56 -4.14 4.04
CA ARG A 77 7.17 -4.84 5.25
C ARG A 77 6.65 -6.24 4.90
N SER A 78 7.34 -7.24 5.44
CA SER A 78 6.95 -8.63 5.30
C SER A 78 5.72 -8.91 6.17
N ILE A 79 4.53 -8.96 5.57
CA ILE A 79 3.32 -9.43 6.26
C ILE A 79 3.44 -10.96 6.43
N PRO A 80 3.29 -11.50 7.65
CA PRO A 80 3.31 -12.95 7.86
C PRO A 80 2.16 -13.64 7.10
N LEU A 81 2.38 -14.88 6.65
CA LEU A 81 1.41 -15.61 5.85
C LEU A 81 0.16 -15.97 6.67
N ASP A 82 0.33 -16.27 7.96
CA ASP A 82 -0.74 -16.47 8.92
C ASP A 82 -1.70 -15.26 8.97
N GLU A 83 -1.17 -14.06 9.19
CA GLU A 83 -2.02 -12.86 9.20
C GLU A 83 -2.59 -12.54 7.81
N THR A 84 -1.91 -12.93 6.73
CA THR A 84 -2.45 -12.84 5.38
C THR A 84 -3.68 -13.75 5.22
N ALA A 85 -3.62 -14.98 5.74
CA ALA A 85 -4.71 -15.94 5.71
C ALA A 85 -5.92 -15.42 6.48
N ARG A 86 -5.69 -14.96 7.71
CA ARG A 86 -6.73 -14.41 8.58
C ARG A 86 -7.41 -13.16 7.98
N ARG A 87 -6.65 -12.31 7.31
CA ARG A 87 -7.20 -11.14 6.62
C ARG A 87 -7.99 -11.51 5.36
N LEU A 88 -7.55 -12.52 4.62
CA LEU A 88 -8.32 -13.08 3.50
C LEU A 88 -9.63 -13.66 3.99
N ASP A 89 -9.61 -14.40 5.10
CA ASP A 89 -10.81 -14.95 5.72
C ASP A 89 -11.81 -13.85 6.06
N SER A 90 -11.34 -12.76 6.70
CA SER A 90 -12.20 -11.61 7.02
C SER A 90 -12.69 -10.85 5.78
N PHE A 91 -11.87 -10.72 4.73
CA PHE A 91 -12.25 -9.98 3.51
C PHE A 91 -13.24 -10.72 2.62
N PHE A 92 -13.18 -12.05 2.62
CA PHE A 92 -13.99 -12.92 1.75
C PHE A 92 -15.00 -13.76 2.53
N ASP A 93 -15.14 -13.52 3.83
CA ASP A 93 -16.06 -14.22 4.74
C ASP A 93 -15.89 -15.75 4.69
N LEU A 94 -14.64 -16.20 4.74
CA LEU A 94 -14.30 -17.63 4.65
C LEU A 94 -14.33 -18.34 6.02
N GLU A 95 -14.85 -17.70 7.07
CA GLU A 95 -15.06 -18.31 8.40
C GLU A 95 -13.80 -19.03 8.95
N GLU A 96 -12.63 -18.39 8.88
CA GLU A 96 -11.33 -18.94 9.36
C GLU A 96 -10.79 -20.17 8.61
N ARG A 97 -11.46 -20.65 7.56
CA ARG A 97 -11.06 -21.87 6.82
C ARG A 97 -9.65 -21.78 6.24
N LEU A 98 -9.21 -20.60 5.80
CA LEU A 98 -7.88 -20.43 5.22
C LEU A 98 -6.79 -20.36 6.30
N SER A 99 -7.08 -19.72 7.44
CA SER A 99 -6.19 -19.70 8.61
C SER A 99 -5.97 -21.10 9.19
N THR A 100 -7.04 -21.88 9.38
CA THR A 100 -6.96 -23.27 9.86
C THR A 100 -6.23 -24.16 8.86
N ALA A 101 -6.50 -24.00 7.56
CA ALA A 101 -5.75 -24.72 6.52
C ALA A 101 -4.25 -24.39 6.56
N TYR A 102 -3.89 -23.13 6.77
CA TYR A 102 -2.48 -22.73 6.89
C TYR A 102 -1.82 -23.35 8.13
N GLU A 103 -2.49 -23.37 9.28
CA GLU A 103 -1.99 -24.00 10.52
C GLU A 103 -1.78 -25.51 10.37
N LEU A 104 -2.65 -26.20 9.62
CA LEU A 104 -2.53 -27.63 9.27
C LEU A 104 -1.35 -27.90 8.31
N VAL A 105 -1.05 -26.97 7.40
CA VAL A 105 0.12 -27.06 6.51
C VAL A 105 1.42 -26.79 7.28
N GLU A 106 1.41 -25.81 8.16
CA GLU A 106 2.57 -25.45 8.99
C GLU A 106 2.82 -26.47 10.12
N GLY A 107 1.92 -27.44 10.31
CA GLY A 107 2.06 -28.50 11.30
C GLY A 107 1.82 -28.03 12.74
N ARG A 108 1.13 -26.89 12.92
CA ARG A 108 0.77 -26.37 14.25
C ARG A 108 -0.38 -27.13 14.88
N ILE A 109 -1.22 -27.74 14.04
CA ILE A 109 -2.38 -28.54 14.43
C ILE A 109 -2.31 -29.85 13.65
N GLU A 110 -2.61 -30.96 14.31
CA GLU A 110 -2.81 -32.26 13.67
C GLU A 110 -4.29 -32.63 13.72
N SER A 111 -4.83 -33.07 12.59
CA SER A 111 -6.23 -33.50 12.46
C SER A 111 -6.32 -34.68 11.51
N SER A 112 -7.10 -35.69 11.88
CA SER A 112 -7.44 -36.81 11.01
C SER A 112 -8.22 -36.38 9.76
N LEU A 113 -8.81 -35.18 9.77
CA LEU A 113 -9.55 -34.59 8.67
C LEU A 113 -8.72 -33.58 7.85
N LYS A 114 -7.39 -33.53 8.05
CA LYS A 114 -6.49 -32.58 7.37
C LYS A 114 -6.72 -32.53 5.86
N GLU A 115 -6.82 -33.69 5.21
CA GLU A 115 -7.00 -33.77 3.76
C GLU A 115 -8.33 -33.14 3.29
N LEU A 116 -9.41 -33.38 4.04
CA LEU A 116 -10.73 -32.83 3.76
C LEU A 116 -10.75 -31.30 3.96
N MET A 117 -10.14 -30.81 5.05
CA MET A 117 -10.07 -29.38 5.36
C MET A 117 -9.22 -28.61 4.35
N LEU A 118 -8.09 -29.19 3.90
CA LEU A 118 -7.26 -28.59 2.85
C LEU A 118 -7.98 -28.53 1.50
N ARG A 119 -8.78 -29.55 1.18
CA ARG A 119 -9.57 -29.59 -0.05
C ARG A 119 -10.71 -28.58 -0.03
N ASP A 120 -11.45 -28.47 1.08
CA ASP A 120 -12.50 -27.47 1.23
C ASP A 120 -11.92 -26.04 1.14
N ALA A 121 -10.82 -25.77 1.85
CA ALA A 121 -10.16 -24.48 1.80
C ALA A 121 -9.62 -24.14 0.39
N SER A 122 -9.06 -25.11 -0.34
CA SER A 122 -8.58 -24.89 -1.70
C SER A 122 -9.72 -24.64 -2.68
N GLU A 123 -10.83 -25.37 -2.54
CA GLU A 123 -12.04 -25.18 -3.36
C GLU A 123 -12.65 -23.80 -3.13
N GLN A 124 -12.78 -23.35 -1.87
CA GLN A 124 -13.27 -22.00 -1.59
C GLN A 124 -12.31 -20.92 -2.08
N LEU A 125 -11.01 -21.10 -1.86
CA LEU A 125 -9.98 -20.18 -2.34
C LEU A 125 -9.93 -20.10 -3.87
N SER A 126 -10.35 -21.15 -4.57
CA SER A 126 -10.49 -21.14 -6.04
C SER A 126 -11.59 -20.19 -6.51
N ARG A 127 -12.68 -20.06 -5.74
CA ARG A 127 -13.82 -19.16 -5.99
C ARG A 127 -13.53 -17.71 -5.61
N VAL A 128 -12.51 -17.48 -4.78
CA VAL A 128 -12.07 -16.15 -4.36
C VAL A 128 -11.33 -15.42 -5.49
N ASP A 129 -11.91 -14.30 -5.92
CA ASP A 129 -11.27 -13.40 -6.88
C ASP A 129 -10.36 -12.39 -6.16
N LEU A 130 -9.04 -12.67 -6.20
CA LEU A 130 -8.01 -11.78 -5.68
C LEU A 130 -7.95 -10.42 -6.38
N ARG A 131 -8.64 -10.22 -7.52
CA ARG A 131 -8.79 -8.90 -8.15
C ARG A 131 -9.60 -7.94 -7.31
N LYS A 132 -10.44 -8.42 -6.38
CA LYS A 132 -11.17 -7.56 -5.43
C LYS A 132 -10.24 -6.87 -4.43
N LEU A 133 -9.06 -7.42 -4.14
CA LEU A 133 -7.97 -6.79 -3.38
C LEU A 133 -7.21 -5.73 -4.20
N LYS A 134 -7.92 -4.95 -5.03
CA LYS A 134 -7.28 -3.95 -5.89
C LYS A 134 -6.88 -2.74 -5.04
N PRO A 135 -5.64 -2.24 -5.16
CA PRO A 135 -5.27 -0.98 -4.54
C PRO A 135 -6.11 0.14 -5.17
N SER A 136 -7.07 0.66 -4.40
CA SER A 136 -7.82 1.84 -4.78
C SER A 136 -7.01 3.05 -4.34
N LEU A 137 -6.52 3.83 -5.31
CA LEU A 137 -5.86 5.10 -5.03
C LEU A 137 -6.89 6.04 -4.40
N PRO A 138 -6.69 6.49 -3.15
CA PRO A 138 -7.62 7.39 -2.52
C PRO A 138 -7.62 8.72 -3.29
N LYS A 139 -8.81 9.25 -3.61
CA LYS A 139 -9.02 10.55 -4.27
C LYS A 139 -8.06 11.67 -3.81
N PRO A 140 -7.82 11.89 -2.50
CA PRO A 140 -6.86 12.93 -2.05
C PRO A 140 -5.42 12.69 -2.50
N ALA A 141 -4.95 11.43 -2.55
CA ALA A 141 -3.60 11.12 -3.06
C ALA A 141 -3.50 11.39 -4.56
N LEU A 142 -4.57 11.11 -5.31
CA LEU A 142 -4.67 11.42 -6.74
C LEU A 142 -4.60 12.93 -7.00
N ILE A 143 -5.34 13.72 -6.22
CA ILE A 143 -5.32 15.19 -6.30
C ILE A 143 -3.90 15.70 -6.02
N SER A 144 -3.30 15.30 -4.91
CA SER A 144 -1.96 15.75 -4.55
C SER A 144 -0.87 15.32 -5.55
N LEU A 145 -1.05 14.17 -6.23
CA LEU A 145 -0.17 13.73 -7.32
C LEU A 145 -0.26 14.65 -8.55
N ILE A 146 -1.44 15.21 -8.84
CA ILE A 146 -1.66 16.18 -9.94
C ILE A 146 -1.11 17.57 -9.57
N PHE A 147 -1.19 17.97 -8.30
CA PHE A 147 -0.69 19.27 -7.84
C PHE A 147 0.84 19.33 -7.76
N LEU A 148 1.52 18.20 -7.56
CA LEU A 148 2.98 18.10 -7.53
C LEU A 148 3.68 18.65 -8.78
N PRO A 149 3.32 18.24 -10.02
CA PRO A 149 3.89 18.81 -11.24
C PRO A 149 3.48 20.27 -11.46
N ALA A 150 2.30 20.69 -11.01
CA ALA A 150 1.89 22.10 -11.08
C ALA A 150 2.77 23.00 -10.20
N LEU A 151 3.10 22.55 -8.98
CA LEU A 151 4.05 23.21 -8.09
C LEU A 151 5.49 23.20 -8.66
N ALA A 152 5.90 22.10 -9.28
CA ALA A 152 7.21 22.01 -9.94
C ALA A 152 7.30 22.90 -11.19
N LEU A 153 6.21 23.04 -11.96
CA LEU A 153 6.14 24.00 -13.09
C LEU A 153 6.19 25.44 -12.60
N LEU A 154 5.50 25.76 -11.50
CA LEU A 154 5.60 27.06 -10.84
C LEU A 154 7.03 27.38 -10.37
N TRP A 155 7.81 26.36 -9.98
CA TRP A 155 9.24 26.51 -9.69
C TRP A 155 10.07 26.79 -10.95
N LEU A 156 9.77 26.12 -12.06
CA LEU A 156 10.53 26.23 -13.31
C LEU A 156 10.23 27.52 -14.07
N LEU A 157 9.04 28.10 -13.87
CA LEU A 157 8.70 29.40 -14.40
C LEU A 157 9.63 30.45 -13.75
N PRO A 158 10.46 31.15 -14.55
CA PRO A 158 11.29 32.22 -14.01
C PRO A 158 10.34 33.22 -13.35
N GLN A 159 10.51 33.44 -12.05
CA GLN A 159 9.81 34.50 -11.33
C GLN A 159 10.27 35.83 -11.90
N ARG A 160 9.66 36.25 -13.02
CA ARG A 160 9.74 37.63 -13.51
C ARG A 160 8.91 38.47 -12.56
N LEU A 161 9.46 38.74 -11.38
CA LEU A 161 9.05 39.90 -10.60
C LEU A 161 9.40 41.13 -11.44
N PRO A 162 8.44 42.02 -11.76
CA PRO A 162 8.78 43.29 -12.37
C PRO A 162 9.69 44.04 -11.40
N SER A 163 10.91 44.35 -11.85
CA SER A 163 11.84 45.20 -11.11
C SER A 163 11.18 46.55 -10.88
N PRO A 164 11.16 47.08 -9.64
CA PRO A 164 10.57 48.38 -9.35
C PRO A 164 11.54 49.50 -9.72
N GLU A 165 11.99 49.56 -10.97
CA GLU A 165 12.78 50.69 -11.49
C GLU A 165 12.40 51.00 -12.94
N GLU A 166 11.18 51.49 -13.14
CA GLU A 166 10.90 52.48 -14.18
C GLU A 166 9.93 53.51 -13.59
N LYS A 167 10.52 54.57 -13.03
CA LYS A 167 9.89 55.89 -12.89
C LYS A 167 10.83 56.91 -13.51
#